data_AF-A0A9D7P2S7-F1
#
_entry.id   AF-A0A9D7P2S7-F1
#
_cell.length_a   1.000
_cell.length_b   1.000
_cell.length_c   1.000
_cell.angle_alpha   90.00
_cell.angle_beta   90.00
_cell.angle_gamma   90.00
#
_symmetry.space_group_name_H-M   'P 1'
#
loop_
_entity.id
_entity.type
_entity.pdbx_description
1 polymer ?
#
loop_
_entity_poly.entity_id
_entity_poly.type
_entity_poly.pdbx_seq_one_letter_code
_entity_poly.pdbx_strand_id
1 'polypeptide(L)'
;MPCVGPEKNKSVPFWDFLFGPLFDLSALNHFGAHEMKMNEFVQQLRTENEKLIGNMPEKRTARLVRAIVSQIGAQIDQTDEGVVQIPGLGRFIVKQVTPAGKTAAEKRVLFRRLQPAKAPAGE
;
A
#
# COMPACT_ATOMS: atom_id res chain seq x y z
N MET A 1 -32.26 60.07 -1.13
CA MET A 1 -30.88 59.97 -1.66
C MET A 1 -30.29 58.65 -1.18
N PRO A 2 -29.84 57.76 -2.08
CA PRO A 2 -29.25 56.47 -1.73
C PRO A 2 -27.78 56.63 -1.35
N CYS A 3 -27.39 56.15 -0.17
CA CYS A 3 -25.98 56.04 0.20
C CYS A 3 -25.47 54.66 -0.21
N VAL A 4 -24.73 54.62 -1.32
CA VAL A 4 -23.91 53.50 -1.76
C VAL A 4 -22.66 53.45 -0.88
N GLY A 5 -22.48 52.36 -0.14
CA GLY A 5 -21.27 52.05 0.63
C GLY A 5 -20.48 50.92 -0.04
N PRO A 6 -19.13 50.97 -0.07
CA PRO A 6 -18.33 50.23 -1.04
C PRO A 6 -17.88 48.84 -0.56
N GLU A 7 -17.89 47.94 -1.54
CA GLU A 7 -16.87 46.93 -1.87
C GLU A 7 -16.40 45.93 -0.80
N LYS A 8 -16.90 44.70 -0.95
CA LYS A 8 -16.43 43.50 -0.26
C LYS A 8 -14.98 43.20 -0.68
N ASN A 9 -14.03 43.49 0.21
CA ASN A 9 -12.65 43.05 0.10
C ASN A 9 -12.59 41.52 0.21
N LYS A 10 -12.53 40.82 -0.93
CA LYS A 10 -12.28 39.38 -0.99
C LYS A 10 -10.80 39.17 -0.71
N SER A 11 -10.45 38.79 0.51
CA SER A 11 -9.12 38.28 0.83
C SER A 11 -8.90 36.99 0.05
N VAL A 12 -8.19 37.08 -1.07
CA VAL A 12 -7.59 35.90 -1.71
C VAL A 12 -6.44 35.42 -0.82
N PRO A 13 -6.40 34.14 -0.44
CA PRO A 13 -5.31 33.61 0.37
C PRO A 13 -4.00 33.69 -0.41
N PHE A 14 -2.95 34.16 0.26
CA PHE A 14 -1.59 34.38 -0.27
C PHE A 14 -0.97 33.18 -1.02
N TRP A 15 -1.49 31.96 -0.78
CA TRP A 15 -1.08 30.73 -1.47
C TRP A 15 -1.44 30.70 -2.96
N ASP A 16 -2.50 31.41 -3.39
CA ASP A 16 -2.91 31.49 -4.81
C ASP A 16 -1.92 32.32 -5.66
N PHE A 17 -1.05 33.12 -5.01
CA PHE A 17 -0.10 34.00 -5.69
C PHE A 17 1.27 33.36 -5.98
N LEU A 18 1.60 32.25 -5.30
CA LEU A 18 2.86 31.52 -5.52
C LEU A 18 2.69 30.23 -6.32
N PHE A 19 1.46 29.71 -6.45
CA PHE A 19 1.20 28.43 -7.11
C PHE A 19 -0.04 28.50 -8.01
N GLY A 20 0.06 29.25 -9.11
CA GLY A 20 -0.79 29.02 -10.28
C GLY A 20 -0.66 27.57 -10.82
N PRO A 21 -1.52 27.14 -11.75
CA PRO A 21 -2.02 25.77 -11.92
C PRO A 21 -0.93 24.83 -12.42
N LEU A 22 -0.05 24.38 -11.52
CA LEU A 22 1.06 23.49 -11.85
C LEU A 22 1.10 22.24 -10.97
N PHE A 23 -0.01 21.94 -10.29
CA PHE A 23 -0.23 20.66 -9.62
C PHE A 23 -1.63 20.17 -9.94
N ASP A 24 -1.84 19.86 -11.22
CA ASP A 24 -2.86 18.89 -11.58
C ASP A 24 -2.41 17.51 -11.05
N LEU A 25 -2.84 17.18 -9.84
CA LEU A 25 -2.61 15.90 -9.19
C LEU A 25 -3.28 14.73 -9.94
N SER A 26 -4.08 14.99 -10.98
CA SER A 26 -4.63 13.93 -11.84
C SER A 26 -3.55 13.22 -12.68
N ALA A 27 -2.38 13.83 -12.87
CA ALA A 27 -1.26 13.23 -13.62
C ALA A 27 -0.52 12.10 -12.88
N LEU A 28 -0.75 11.92 -11.57
CA LEU A 28 -0.16 10.80 -10.81
C LEU A 28 -0.90 9.46 -10.99
N ASN A 29 -2.03 9.45 -11.71
CA ASN A 29 -2.75 8.22 -12.07
C ASN A 29 -2.17 7.51 -13.30
N HIS A 30 -1.01 7.94 -13.83
CA HIS A 30 -0.40 7.37 -15.03
C HIS A 30 0.67 6.29 -14.79
N PHE A 31 0.95 5.92 -13.54
CA PHE A 31 1.48 4.60 -13.24
C PHE A 31 0.28 3.66 -13.16
N GLY A 32 0.23 2.62 -14.00
CA GLY A 32 -0.80 1.58 -13.96
C GLY A 32 -0.77 0.82 -12.63
N ALA A 33 -1.27 1.45 -11.57
CA ALA A 33 -1.50 0.85 -10.28
C ALA A 33 -2.66 -0.14 -10.44
N HIS A 34 -2.32 -1.36 -10.86
CA HIS A 34 -3.22 -2.49 -10.77
C HIS A 34 -3.39 -2.83 -9.29
N GLU A 35 -4.37 -2.18 -8.65
CA GLU A 35 -4.85 -2.62 -7.35
C GLU A 35 -5.65 -3.91 -7.54
N MET A 36 -5.05 -5.03 -7.20
CA MET A 36 -5.72 -6.33 -7.24
C MET A 36 -6.73 -6.41 -6.09
N LYS A 37 -8.02 -6.55 -6.43
CA LYS A 37 -9.07 -6.69 -5.42
C LYS A 37 -9.06 -8.10 -4.84
N MET A 38 -9.45 -8.26 -3.58
CA MET A 38 -9.51 -9.59 -2.95
C MET A 38 -10.44 -10.57 -3.68
N ASN A 39 -11.55 -10.09 -4.25
CA ASN A 39 -12.45 -10.96 -5.00
C ASN A 39 -11.77 -11.47 -6.28
N GLU A 40 -11.04 -10.62 -6.99
CA GLU A 40 -10.28 -11.00 -8.19
C GLU A 40 -9.18 -12.02 -7.86
N PHE A 41 -8.47 -11.82 -6.75
CA PHE A 41 -7.49 -12.78 -6.25
C PHE A 41 -8.11 -14.14 -5.89
N VAL A 42 -9.29 -14.15 -5.25
CA VAL A 42 -10.00 -15.41 -4.94
C VAL A 42 -10.44 -16.13 -6.21
N GLN A 43 -10.88 -15.40 -7.24
CA GLN A 43 -11.23 -15.97 -8.53
C GLN A 43 -10.02 -16.60 -9.22
N GLN A 44 -8.88 -15.92 -9.21
CA GLN A 44 -7.62 -16.49 -9.73
C GLN A 44 -7.21 -17.75 -8.97
N LEU A 45 -7.28 -17.74 -7.63
CA LEU A 45 -7.00 -18.93 -6.81
C LEU A 45 -7.90 -20.12 -7.16
N ARG A 46 -9.18 -19.88 -7.50
CA ARG A 46 -10.08 -20.95 -7.97
C ARG A 46 -9.60 -21.55 -9.28
N THR A 47 -9.22 -20.68 -10.23
CA THR A 47 -8.76 -21.08 -11.56
C THR A 47 -7.45 -21.86 -11.49
N GLU A 48 -6.55 -21.48 -10.60
CA GLU A 48 -5.27 -22.17 -10.43
C GLU A 48 -5.43 -23.52 -9.72
N ASN A 49 -6.19 -23.57 -8.62
CA ASN A 49 -6.37 -24.80 -7.86
C ASN A 49 -7.62 -24.78 -6.97
N GLU A 50 -8.74 -25.25 -7.53
CA GLU A 50 -10.02 -25.37 -6.82
C GLU A 50 -9.94 -26.22 -5.54
N LYS A 51 -9.02 -27.19 -5.47
CA LYS A 51 -8.88 -28.07 -4.30
C LYS A 51 -8.40 -27.34 -3.05
N LEU A 52 -7.71 -26.20 -3.18
CA LEU A 52 -7.18 -25.44 -2.04
C LEU A 52 -8.27 -24.79 -1.20
N ILE A 53 -9.38 -24.41 -1.83
CA ILE A 53 -10.49 -23.68 -1.21
C ILE A 53 -11.74 -24.55 -1.08
N GLY A 54 -11.78 -25.69 -1.77
CA GLY A 54 -12.90 -26.63 -1.78
C GLY A 54 -14.22 -25.94 -2.14
N ASN A 55 -15.31 -26.36 -1.49
CA ASN A 55 -16.65 -25.82 -1.72
C ASN A 55 -16.94 -24.51 -0.94
N MET A 56 -15.90 -23.80 -0.48
CA MET A 56 -16.10 -22.59 0.31
C MET A 56 -16.75 -21.47 -0.53
N PRO A 57 -17.76 -20.74 -0.01
CA PRO A 57 -18.30 -19.58 -0.73
C PRO A 57 -17.26 -18.49 -0.94
N GLU A 58 -17.26 -17.85 -2.11
CA GLU A 58 -16.28 -16.82 -2.51
C GLU A 58 -16.14 -15.70 -1.46
N LYS A 59 -17.26 -15.20 -0.93
CA LYS A 59 -17.28 -14.18 0.13
C LYS A 59 -16.54 -14.63 1.39
N ARG A 60 -16.63 -15.92 1.75
CA ARG A 60 -15.95 -16.47 2.93
C ARG A 60 -14.46 -16.64 2.65
N THR A 61 -14.09 -17.10 1.46
CA THR A 61 -12.69 -17.18 1.03
C THR A 61 -12.03 -15.79 1.03
N ALA A 62 -12.69 -14.77 0.49
CA ALA A 62 -12.17 -13.39 0.49
C ALA A 62 -11.95 -12.85 1.90
N ARG A 63 -12.87 -13.15 2.85
CA ARG A 63 -12.71 -12.78 4.27
C ARG A 63 -11.53 -13.49 4.91
N LEU A 64 -11.33 -14.77 4.61
CA LEU A 64 -10.20 -15.55 5.11
C LEU A 64 -8.87 -14.98 4.61
N VAL A 65 -8.75 -14.74 3.30
CA VAL A 65 -7.55 -14.12 2.70
C VAL A 65 -7.28 -12.77 3.34
N ARG A 66 -8.30 -11.92 3.49
CA ARG A 66 -8.16 -10.63 4.16
C ARG A 66 -7.66 -10.77 5.60
N ALA A 67 -8.17 -11.73 6.37
CA ALA A 67 -7.72 -11.99 7.74
C ALA A 67 -6.25 -12.42 7.79
N ILE A 68 -5.80 -13.26 6.85
CA ILE A 68 -4.40 -13.69 6.74
C ILE A 68 -3.49 -12.50 6.44
N VAL A 69 -3.84 -11.69 5.44
CA VAL A 69 -3.06 -10.49 5.09
C VAL A 69 -3.02 -9.49 6.26
N SER A 70 -4.15 -9.31 6.95
CA SER A 70 -4.22 -8.46 8.14
C SER A 70 -3.33 -8.97 9.27
N GLN A 71 -3.28 -10.28 9.50
CA GLN A 71 -2.43 -10.88 10.54
C GLN A 71 -0.95 -10.69 10.21
N ILE A 72 -0.57 -10.80 8.94
CA ILE A 72 0.80 -10.53 8.48
C ILE A 72 1.17 -9.06 8.76
N GLY A 73 0.28 -8.12 8.43
CA GLY A 73 0.47 -6.70 8.75
C GLY A 73 0.68 -6.47 10.24
N ALA A 74 -0.19 -7.05 11.08
CA ALA A 74 -0.06 -6.96 12.54
C ALA A 74 1.28 -7.51 13.06
N GLN A 75 1.76 -8.62 12.50
CA GLN A 75 3.05 -9.19 12.90
C GLN A 75 4.24 -8.30 12.48
N ILE A 76 4.17 -7.67 11.31
CA ILE A 76 5.15 -6.68 10.88
C ILE A 76 5.12 -5.46 11.81
N ASP A 77 3.93 -4.99 12.18
CA ASP A 77 3.75 -3.82 13.05
C ASP A 77 4.27 -4.06 14.48
N GLN A 78 4.08 -5.27 15.01
CA GLN A 78 4.59 -5.68 16.32
C GLN A 78 6.11 -5.95 16.34
N THR A 79 6.74 -6.11 15.18
CA THR A 79 8.19 -6.34 15.09
C THR A 79 8.91 -4.99 15.12
N ASP A 80 9.68 -4.67 16.17
CA ASP A 80 10.40 -3.40 16.24
C ASP A 80 11.59 -3.36 15.27
N GLU A 81 12.47 -4.36 15.35
CA GLU A 81 13.57 -4.60 14.42
C GLU A 81 13.75 -6.10 14.20
N GLY A 82 13.93 -6.51 12.94
CA GLY A 82 14.11 -7.94 12.63
C GLY A 82 13.58 -8.34 11.27
N VAL A 83 13.33 -9.64 11.13
CA VAL A 83 12.86 -10.24 9.86
C VAL A 83 11.63 -11.09 10.13
N VAL A 84 10.52 -10.76 9.46
CA VAL A 84 9.33 -11.60 9.40
C VAL A 84 9.36 -12.38 8.10
N GLN A 85 9.54 -13.70 8.16
CA GLN A 85 9.62 -14.56 6.99
C GLN A 85 8.30 -15.28 6.74
N ILE A 86 7.82 -15.25 5.50
CA ILE A 86 6.62 -15.96 5.05
C ILE A 86 7.03 -16.96 3.97
N PRO A 87 6.99 -18.27 4.28
CA PRO A 87 7.28 -19.32 3.31
C PRO A 87 6.43 -19.15 2.04
N GLY A 88 7.06 -19.32 0.87
CA GLY A 88 6.39 -19.18 -0.43
C GLY A 88 6.18 -17.74 -0.90
N LEU A 89 6.28 -16.73 -0.04
CA LEU A 89 6.11 -15.32 -0.40
C LEU A 89 7.45 -14.57 -0.39
N GLY A 90 8.10 -14.50 0.77
CA GLY A 90 9.28 -13.66 0.94
C GLY A 90 9.60 -13.37 2.40
N ARG A 91 10.41 -12.32 2.61
CA ARG A 91 10.74 -11.81 3.94
C ARG A 91 10.50 -10.31 4.00
N PHE A 92 9.98 -9.86 5.14
CA PHE A 92 9.83 -8.47 5.50
C PHE A 92 10.95 -8.12 6.47
N ILE A 93 11.78 -7.15 6.13
CA ILE A 93 12.88 -6.67 6.94
C ILE A 93 12.42 -5.37 7.58
N VAL A 94 12.28 -5.38 8.90
CA VAL A 94 11.88 -4.21 9.68
C VAL A 94 13.13 -3.58 10.28
N LYS A 95 13.32 -2.29 10.04
CA LYS A 95 14.44 -1.49 10.54
C LYS A 95 13.93 -0.19 11.12
N GLN A 96 14.49 0.25 12.23
CA GLN A 96 14.35 1.64 12.64
C GLN A 96 15.47 2.43 11.97
N VAL A 97 15.10 3.50 11.27
CA VAL A 97 16.04 4.38 10.58
C VAL A 97 15.83 5.77 11.12
N THR A 98 16.89 6.41 11.62
CA THR A 98 16.88 7.83 11.97
C THR A 98 17.41 8.60 10.77
N PRO A 99 16.57 9.32 10.01
CA PRO A 99 17.02 10.10 8.87
C PRO A 99 17.95 11.23 9.32
N ALA A 100 18.98 11.54 8.54
CA ALA A 100 19.91 12.63 8.86
C ALA A 100 19.14 13.95 9.06
N GLY A 101 19.31 14.59 10.21
CA GLY A 101 18.62 15.82 10.58
C GLY A 101 17.24 15.65 11.23
N LYS A 102 16.80 14.41 11.50
CA LYS A 102 15.58 14.15 12.29
C LYS A 102 15.94 13.52 13.63
N THR A 103 15.21 13.92 14.68
CA THR A 103 15.35 13.40 16.04
C THR A 103 14.53 12.13 16.30
N ALA A 104 13.53 11.84 15.47
CA ALA A 104 12.68 10.67 15.62
C ALA A 104 13.12 9.52 14.71
N ALA A 105 13.17 8.31 15.26
CA ALA A 105 13.36 7.09 14.49
C ALA A 105 12.08 6.78 13.69
N GLU A 106 12.25 6.41 12.43
CA GLU A 106 11.18 6.01 11.51
C GLU A 106 11.26 4.50 11.26
N LYS A 107 10.13 3.80 11.37
CA LYS A 107 10.04 2.37 11.05
C LYS A 107 9.96 2.18 9.55
N ARG A 108 10.97 1.52 8.97
CA ARG A 108 11.00 1.11 7.57
C ARG A 108 10.80 -0.38 7.43
N VAL A 109 9.87 -0.76 6.56
CA VAL A 109 9.60 -2.15 6.20
C VAL A 109 10.03 -2.38 4.76
N LEU A 110 10.96 -3.31 4.54
CA LEU A 110 11.40 -3.70 3.21
C LEU A 110 10.95 -5.12 2.90
N PHE A 111 10.16 -5.31 1.85
CA PHE A 111 9.81 -6.63 1.35
C PHE A 111 10.88 -7.14 0.36
N ARG A 112 11.33 -8.39 0.56
CA ARG A 112 12.16 -9.12 -0.39
C ARG A 112 11.50 -10.45 -0.74
N ARG A 113 11.12 -10.61 -2.01
CA ARG A 113 10.60 -11.88 -2.53
C ARG A 113 11.64 -12.99 -2.38
N LEU A 114 11.20 -14.19 -1.98
CA LEU A 114 12.03 -15.39 -2.04
C LEU A 114 12.25 -15.73 -3.51
N GLN A 115 13.51 -15.75 -3.96
CA GLN A 115 13.81 -16.29 -5.29
C GLN A 115 13.57 -17.80 -5.23
N PRO A 116 12.83 -18.38 -6.19
CA PRO A 116 12.76 -19.84 -6.28
C PRO A 116 14.19 -20.36 -6.39
N ALA A 117 14.52 -21.39 -5.62
CA ALA A 117 15.83 -22.03 -5.71
C ALA A 117 16.08 -22.34 -7.19
N LYS A 118 17.15 -21.79 -7.77
CA LYS A 118 17.58 -22.13 -9.12
C LYS A 118 17.73 -23.65 -9.11
N ALA A 119 16.88 -24.36 -9.86
CA ALA A 119 16.99 -25.81 -9.97
C ALA A 119 18.46 -26.12 -10.28
N PRO A 120 19.10 -27.08 -9.59
CA PRO A 120 20.44 -27.49 -9.97
C PRO A 120 20.38 -27.85 -11.45
N ALA A 121 21.19 -27.18 -12.27
CA ALA A 121 21.32 -27.54 -13.67
C ALA A 121 21.77 -29.01 -13.67
N GLY A 122 20.92 -29.89 -14.21
CA GLY A 122 21.17 -31.32 -14.18
C GLY A 122 22.56 -31.63 -14.74
N GLU A 123 23.30 -32.46 -14.00
CA GLU A 123 24.39 -33.29 -14.52
C GLU A 123 23.81 -34.51 -15.24
#